data_AF-A0A1M4ENB2-F1
#
_entry.id   AF-A0A1M4ENB2-F1
#
_cell.length_a   1.000
_cell.length_b   1.000
_cell.length_c   1.000
_cell.angle_alpha   90.00
_cell.angle_beta   90.00
_cell.angle_gamma   90.00
#
_symmetry.space_group_name_H-M   'P 1'
#
loop_
_entity.id
_entity.type
_entity.pdbx_description
1 polymer ?
#
loop_
_entity_poly.entity_id
_entity_poly.type
_entity_poly.pdbx_seq_one_letter_code
_entity_poly.pdbx_strand_id
1 'polypeptide(L)'
;MAEFGAIGPGFGYPWSPAAYAAAALLVALGFLSVKAAAYLRTEEARQRLRLGGYLAGALLVAHQFSSTAHVTSLSRVGSMLLYAMAAVMVVWSHRVPDDGSRPALLIATGLDPRSLRERLAGAADTVAVYRTDRVTDELRELETRYRLILVVGDEHDPRVKERVSASGLSRQIPDIAEREVVVAGPRQFKRYVAGALSRLAIPKSQIHFKSGQKV
;
A
#
# COMPACT_ATOMS: atom_id res chain seq x y z
N MET A 1 -70.02 -23.28 24.53
CA MET A 1 -68.66 -23.06 25.07
C MET A 1 -67.71 -24.02 24.37
N ALA A 2 -66.79 -23.48 23.56
CA ALA A 2 -65.52 -24.10 23.19
C ALA A 2 -64.68 -22.98 22.55
N GLU A 3 -63.81 -22.35 23.35
CA GLU A 3 -62.81 -21.40 22.87
C GLU A 3 -61.78 -22.14 22.03
N PHE A 4 -61.59 -21.69 20.78
CA PHE A 4 -60.47 -22.11 19.95
C PHE A 4 -59.17 -21.60 20.59
N GLY A 5 -58.39 -22.53 21.11
CA GLY A 5 -57.07 -22.28 21.69
C GLY A 5 -56.17 -21.57 20.69
N ALA A 6 -55.72 -20.39 21.09
CA ALA A 6 -54.67 -19.65 20.44
C ALA A 6 -53.36 -20.47 20.46
N ILE A 7 -52.94 -20.96 19.29
CA ILE A 7 -51.58 -21.45 19.09
C ILE A 7 -50.69 -20.20 19.04
N GLY A 8 -50.13 -19.82 20.20
CA GLY A 8 -49.11 -18.78 20.27
C GLY A 8 -47.87 -19.20 19.48
N PRO A 9 -47.18 -18.29 18.76
CA PRO A 9 -45.94 -18.62 18.09
C PRO A 9 -44.88 -18.96 19.15
N GLY A 10 -44.52 -20.24 19.22
CA GLY A 10 -43.44 -20.70 20.08
C GLY A 10 -42.13 -19.99 19.73
N PHE A 11 -41.46 -19.46 20.76
CA PHE A 11 -40.10 -18.92 20.73
C PHE A 11 -39.09 -20.03 20.42
N GLY A 12 -39.06 -20.52 19.17
CA GLY A 12 -38.25 -21.67 18.82
C GLY A 12 -38.08 -21.89 17.33
N TYR A 13 -37.54 -20.90 16.61
CA TYR A 13 -36.93 -21.16 15.31
C TYR A 13 -35.40 -21.20 15.49
N PRO A 14 -34.73 -22.36 15.31
CA PRO A 14 -33.29 -22.53 15.58
C PRO A 14 -32.37 -21.79 14.58
N TRP A 15 -32.94 -21.08 13.61
CA TRP A 15 -32.20 -20.42 12.54
C TRP A 15 -31.58 -19.07 12.96
N SER A 16 -32.04 -18.46 14.05
CA SER A 16 -31.56 -17.15 14.50
C SER A 16 -30.11 -17.14 15.04
N PRO A 17 -29.69 -18.00 15.99
CA PRO A 17 -28.31 -17.97 16.49
C PRO A 17 -27.30 -18.43 15.44
N ALA A 18 -27.66 -19.40 14.59
CA ALA A 18 -26.80 -19.87 13.51
C ALA A 18 -26.57 -18.77 12.44
N ALA A 19 -27.58 -17.98 12.12
CA ALA A 19 -27.45 -16.85 11.22
C ALA A 19 -26.54 -15.74 11.78
N TYR A 20 -26.65 -15.43 13.08
CA TYR A 20 -25.74 -14.48 13.73
C TYR A 20 -24.30 -14.98 13.78
N ALA A 21 -24.10 -16.28 14.06
CA ALA A 21 -22.78 -16.91 14.03
C ALA A 21 -22.16 -16.88 12.63
N ALA A 22 -22.94 -17.19 11.58
CA ALA A 22 -22.48 -17.12 10.20
C ALA A 22 -22.13 -15.69 9.78
N ALA A 23 -22.93 -14.70 10.16
CA ALA A 23 -22.64 -13.29 9.90
C ALA A 23 -21.36 -12.83 10.61
N ALA A 24 -21.18 -13.21 11.88
CA ALA A 24 -19.97 -12.90 12.64
C ALA A 24 -18.72 -13.53 12.00
N LEU A 25 -18.82 -14.78 11.53
CA LEU A 25 -17.73 -15.47 10.83
C LEU A 25 -17.37 -14.79 9.50
N LEU A 26 -18.36 -14.34 8.72
CA LEU A 26 -18.11 -13.64 7.46
C LEU A 26 -17.45 -12.27 7.68
N VAL A 27 -17.87 -11.54 8.71
CA VAL A 27 -17.21 -10.29 9.13
C VAL A 27 -15.77 -10.55 9.57
N ALA A 28 -15.56 -11.58 10.41
CA ALA A 28 -14.23 -11.96 10.87
C ALA A 28 -13.33 -12.38 9.69
N LEU A 29 -13.85 -13.15 8.75
CA LEU A 29 -13.14 -13.57 7.55
C LEU A 29 -12.77 -12.36 6.66
N GLY A 30 -13.69 -11.40 6.51
CA GLY A 30 -13.40 -10.14 5.82
C GLY A 30 -12.29 -9.34 6.49
N PHE A 31 -12.33 -9.23 7.82
CA PHE A 31 -11.30 -8.54 8.61
C PHE A 31 -9.94 -9.24 8.52
N LEU A 32 -9.91 -10.57 8.68
CA LEU A 32 -8.71 -11.39 8.51
C LEU A 32 -8.14 -11.28 7.10
N SER A 33 -9.00 -11.23 6.07
CA SER A 33 -8.58 -11.03 4.69
C SER A 33 -7.92 -9.66 4.51
N VAL A 34 -8.55 -8.57 4.96
CA VAL A 34 -7.96 -7.22 4.87
C VAL A 34 -6.61 -7.15 5.60
N LYS A 35 -6.52 -7.75 6.79
CA LYS A 35 -5.27 -7.79 7.57
C LYS A 35 -4.19 -8.66 6.90
N ALA A 36 -4.58 -9.78 6.29
CA ALA A 36 -3.67 -10.63 5.51
C ALA A 36 -3.19 -9.95 4.22
N ALA A 37 -3.99 -9.05 3.63
CA ALA A 37 -3.60 -8.24 2.47
C ALA A 37 -2.35 -7.39 2.75
N ALA A 38 -2.16 -6.97 3.99
CA ALA A 38 -1.00 -6.19 4.42
C ALA A 38 0.30 -7.02 4.46
N TYR A 39 0.20 -8.36 4.48
CA TYR A 39 1.36 -9.26 4.46
C TYR A 39 1.77 -9.70 3.04
N LEU A 40 1.00 -9.33 2.01
CA LEU A 40 1.29 -9.70 0.62
C LEU A 40 2.17 -8.64 -0.05
N ARG A 41 3.30 -9.10 -0.63
CA ARG A 41 4.34 -8.27 -1.28
C ARG A 41 3.97 -7.73 -2.65
N THR A 42 2.92 -8.25 -3.29
CA THR A 42 2.54 -7.86 -4.66
C THR A 42 1.23 -7.09 -4.70
N GLU A 43 1.22 -5.95 -5.39
CA GLU A 43 0.08 -5.03 -5.44
C GLU A 43 -1.17 -5.66 -6.07
N GLU A 44 -0.97 -6.56 -7.05
CA GLU A 44 -2.07 -7.32 -7.66
C GLU A 44 -2.77 -8.24 -6.66
N ALA A 45 -2.02 -8.87 -5.74
CA ALA A 45 -2.57 -9.76 -4.74
C ALA A 45 -3.36 -8.97 -3.69
N ARG A 46 -2.85 -7.79 -3.30
CA ARG A 46 -3.53 -6.85 -2.41
C ARG A 46 -4.84 -6.33 -3.00
N GLN A 47 -4.85 -5.99 -4.29
CA GLN A 47 -6.04 -5.51 -4.99
C GLN A 47 -7.10 -6.60 -5.15
N ARG A 48 -6.70 -7.83 -5.51
CA ARG A 48 -7.62 -8.98 -5.61
C ARG A 48 -8.25 -9.33 -4.27
N LEU A 49 -7.49 -9.23 -3.18
CA LEU A 49 -8.01 -9.51 -1.84
C LEU A 49 -8.98 -8.42 -1.35
N ARG A 50 -8.71 -7.14 -1.65
CA ARG A 50 -9.65 -6.03 -1.39
C ARG A 50 -10.97 -6.21 -2.16
N LEU A 51 -10.89 -6.56 -3.44
CA LEU A 51 -12.06 -6.91 -4.26
C LEU A 51 -12.84 -8.08 -3.68
N GLY A 52 -12.15 -9.12 -3.19
CA GLY A 52 -12.77 -10.25 -2.49
C GLY A 52 -13.52 -9.81 -1.22
N GLY A 53 -12.92 -8.93 -0.42
CA GLY A 53 -13.57 -8.35 0.76
C GLY A 53 -14.83 -7.54 0.43
N TYR A 54 -14.79 -6.71 -0.61
CA TYR A 54 -15.96 -5.95 -1.07
C TYR A 54 -17.07 -6.83 -1.62
N LEU A 55 -16.72 -7.86 -2.40
CA LEU A 55 -17.67 -8.81 -2.98
C LEU A 55 -18.35 -9.65 -1.88
N ALA A 56 -17.60 -10.08 -0.86
CA ALA A 56 -18.16 -10.75 0.31
C ALA A 56 -19.12 -9.84 1.09
N GLY A 57 -18.77 -8.56 1.30
CA GLY A 57 -19.65 -7.57 1.93
C GLY A 57 -20.94 -7.36 1.13
N ALA A 58 -20.85 -7.20 -0.19
CA ALA A 58 -22.01 -7.04 -1.07
C ALA A 58 -22.93 -8.27 -1.07
N LEU A 59 -22.35 -9.48 -1.10
CA LEU A 59 -23.10 -10.74 -1.01
C LEU A 59 -23.80 -10.89 0.35
N LEU A 60 -23.17 -10.46 1.44
CA LEU A 60 -23.78 -10.47 2.77
C LEU A 60 -24.98 -9.52 2.85
N VAL A 61 -24.87 -8.33 2.26
CA VAL A 61 -25.98 -7.36 2.15
C VAL A 61 -27.13 -7.94 1.33
N ALA A 62 -26.83 -8.54 0.17
CA ALA A 62 -27.82 -9.17 -0.70
C ALA A 62 -28.52 -10.36 -0.02
N HIS A 63 -27.77 -11.19 0.70
CA HIS A 63 -28.31 -12.32 1.45
C HIS A 63 -29.28 -11.87 2.55
N GLN A 64 -28.93 -10.84 3.30
CA GLN A 64 -29.79 -10.30 4.35
C GLN A 64 -31.08 -9.69 3.76
N PHE A 65 -31.00 -8.90 2.69
CA PHE A 65 -32.17 -8.35 2.00
C PHE A 65 -33.13 -9.42 1.47
N SER A 66 -32.58 -10.54 0.99
CA SER A 66 -33.37 -11.68 0.53
C SER A 66 -34.05 -12.45 1.68
N SER A 67 -33.48 -12.42 2.89
CA SER A 67 -33.99 -13.14 4.08
C SER A 67 -34.94 -12.32 4.97
N THR A 68 -34.95 -10.98 4.85
CA THR A 68 -35.70 -10.07 5.73
C THR A 68 -37.18 -9.88 5.38
N ALA A 69 -37.78 -10.77 4.58
CA ALA A 69 -39.20 -10.65 4.24
C ALA A 69 -40.13 -10.70 5.49
N HIS A 70 -39.69 -11.25 6.62
CA HIS A 70 -40.48 -11.37 7.86
C HIS A 70 -39.59 -11.14 9.10
N VAL A 71 -39.55 -9.94 9.69
CA VAL A 71 -38.76 -9.71 10.92
C VAL A 71 -39.33 -8.64 11.85
N THR A 72 -39.40 -9.00 13.14
CA THR A 72 -39.86 -8.19 14.27
C THR A 72 -38.87 -7.06 14.63
N SER A 73 -39.28 -6.13 15.50
CA SER A 73 -38.54 -4.89 15.80
C SER A 73 -37.10 -5.10 16.29
N LEU A 74 -36.81 -6.18 17.03
CA LEU A 74 -35.49 -6.43 17.62
C LEU A 74 -34.44 -6.86 16.56
N SER A 75 -34.82 -7.73 15.64
CA SER A 75 -33.98 -8.17 14.52
C SER A 75 -33.63 -7.04 13.55
N ARG A 76 -34.52 -6.03 13.42
CA ARG A 76 -34.29 -4.83 12.61
C ARG A 76 -33.17 -3.95 13.20
N VAL A 77 -33.10 -3.85 14.52
CA VAL A 77 -32.02 -3.11 15.20
C VAL A 77 -30.69 -3.83 15.03
N GLY A 78 -30.68 -5.17 15.17
CA GLY A 78 -29.47 -5.97 14.96
C GLY A 78 -28.91 -5.86 13.54
N SER A 79 -29.76 -5.91 12.51
CA SER A 79 -29.32 -5.75 11.12
C SER A 79 -28.83 -4.32 10.84
N MET A 80 -29.49 -3.29 11.38
CA MET A 80 -29.02 -1.90 11.26
C MET A 80 -27.63 -1.67 11.86
N LEU A 81 -27.33 -2.27 13.02
CA LEU A 81 -26.01 -2.19 13.63
C LEU A 81 -24.94 -2.86 12.75
N LEU A 82 -25.24 -4.01 12.16
CA LEU A 82 -24.33 -4.69 11.22
C LEU A 82 -24.11 -3.86 9.95
N TYR A 83 -25.15 -3.23 9.39
CA TYR A 83 -25.02 -2.29 8.27
C TYR A 83 -24.18 -1.08 8.62
N ALA A 84 -24.39 -0.49 9.80
CA ALA A 84 -23.57 0.62 10.28
C ALA A 84 -22.11 0.21 10.43
N MET A 85 -21.84 -0.99 10.96
CA MET A 85 -20.48 -1.50 11.11
C MET A 85 -19.82 -1.79 9.75
N ALA A 86 -20.56 -2.36 8.78
CA ALA A 86 -20.07 -2.57 7.42
C ALA A 86 -19.80 -1.24 6.70
N ALA A 87 -20.69 -0.25 6.84
CA ALA A 87 -20.49 1.10 6.28
C ALA A 87 -19.29 1.80 6.92
N VAL A 88 -19.15 1.72 8.26
CA VAL A 88 -17.97 2.23 8.97
C VAL A 88 -16.72 1.53 8.48
N MET A 89 -16.76 0.21 8.26
CA MET A 89 -15.62 -0.57 7.78
C MET A 89 -15.23 -0.22 6.33
N VAL A 90 -16.20 0.00 5.45
CA VAL A 90 -15.96 0.52 4.08
C VAL A 90 -15.34 1.91 4.16
N VAL A 91 -15.94 2.82 4.92
CA VAL A 91 -15.43 4.20 5.10
C VAL A 91 -14.03 4.19 5.72
N TRP A 92 -13.78 3.35 6.74
CA TRP A 92 -12.45 3.20 7.35
C TRP A 92 -11.44 2.54 6.41
N SER A 93 -11.85 1.60 5.57
CA SER A 93 -10.97 1.01 4.55
C SER A 93 -10.56 2.03 3.48
N HIS A 94 -11.42 3.01 3.20
CA HIS A 94 -11.10 4.19 2.39
C HIS A 94 -10.29 5.25 3.15
N ARG A 95 -10.16 5.12 4.48
CA ARG A 95 -9.31 5.95 5.34
C ARG A 95 -8.05 5.20 5.81
N VAL A 96 -7.56 4.22 5.05
CA VAL A 96 -6.10 4.02 5.07
C VAL A 96 -5.54 5.38 4.69
N PRO A 97 -4.73 6.02 5.54
CA PRO A 97 -4.11 7.28 5.18
C PRO A 97 -3.34 7.02 3.89
N ASP A 98 -3.86 7.52 2.76
CA ASP A 98 -3.01 8.05 1.72
C ASP A 98 -2.28 9.24 2.34
N ASP A 99 -1.36 8.94 3.27
CA ASP A 99 -0.30 9.88 3.60
C ASP A 99 0.55 9.88 2.32
N GLY A 100 0.17 10.78 1.41
CA GLY A 100 0.41 10.77 -0.03
C GLY A 100 1.87 10.93 -0.46
N SER A 101 2.77 10.16 0.10
CA SER A 101 4.07 9.87 -0.47
C SER A 101 4.40 8.43 -0.15
N ARG A 102 4.28 7.56 -1.16
CA ARG A 102 4.98 6.27 -1.11
C ARG A 102 6.42 6.55 -0.69
N PRO A 103 7.04 5.67 0.12
CA PRO A 103 8.45 5.81 0.47
C PRO A 103 9.25 6.05 -0.81
N ALA A 104 9.97 7.17 -0.87
CA ALA A 104 10.58 7.60 -2.12
C ALA A 104 12.03 7.12 -2.18
N LEU A 105 12.48 6.80 -3.39
CA LEU A 105 13.86 6.49 -3.71
C LEU A 105 14.40 7.53 -4.68
N LEU A 106 15.33 8.37 -4.22
CA LEU A 106 16.02 9.33 -5.08
C LEU A 106 17.33 8.73 -5.61
N ILE A 107 17.44 8.48 -6.91
CA ILE A 107 18.69 8.08 -7.57
C ILE A 107 19.23 9.27 -8.35
N ALA A 108 20.35 9.83 -7.91
CA ALA A 108 20.87 11.08 -8.46
C ALA A 108 22.38 11.07 -8.72
N THR A 109 22.82 11.89 -9.67
CA THR A 109 24.23 12.21 -9.91
C THR A 109 24.36 13.64 -10.42
N GLY A 110 25.45 14.32 -10.06
CA GLY A 110 25.76 15.66 -10.57
C GLY A 110 24.75 16.74 -10.14
N LEU A 111 24.11 16.56 -8.98
CA LEU A 111 23.31 17.61 -8.34
C LEU A 111 24.21 18.38 -7.38
N ASP A 112 23.98 19.69 -7.27
CA ASP A 112 24.64 20.45 -6.22
C ASP A 112 24.14 19.98 -4.84
N PRO A 113 25.00 20.00 -3.79
CA PRO A 113 24.63 19.55 -2.46
C PRO A 113 23.43 20.29 -1.84
N ARG A 114 23.18 21.55 -2.23
CA ARG A 114 22.03 22.32 -1.74
C ARG A 114 20.72 21.80 -2.32
N SER A 115 20.63 21.63 -3.64
CA SER A 115 19.47 20.99 -4.29
C SER A 115 19.24 19.56 -3.78
N LEU A 116 20.32 18.82 -3.48
CA LEU A 116 20.19 17.49 -2.87
C LEU A 116 19.58 17.59 -1.47
N ARG A 117 20.06 18.53 -0.64
CA ARG A 117 19.52 18.78 0.71
C ARG A 117 18.05 19.16 0.67
N GLU A 118 17.64 20.08 -0.20
CA GLU A 118 16.24 20.50 -0.33
C GLU A 118 15.31 19.33 -0.66
N ARG A 119 15.75 18.45 -1.56
CA ARG A 119 14.99 17.25 -1.93
C ARG A 119 14.89 16.23 -0.80
N LEU A 120 15.95 16.08 0.00
CA LEU A 120 15.96 15.18 1.15
C LEU A 120 15.15 15.73 2.33
N ALA A 121 15.19 17.04 2.56
CA ALA A 121 14.46 17.69 3.64
C ALA A 121 12.93 17.67 3.43
N GLY A 122 12.48 17.71 2.17
CA GLY A 122 11.06 17.73 1.82
C GLY A 122 10.34 16.38 1.89
N ALA A 123 11.03 15.27 2.19
CA ALA A 123 10.45 13.95 2.05
C ALA A 123 10.77 13.04 3.25
N ALA A 124 9.75 12.79 4.08
CA ALA A 124 9.87 12.16 5.40
C ALA A 124 10.39 10.71 5.39
N ASP A 125 10.17 9.96 4.31
CA ASP A 125 10.68 8.57 4.16
C ASP A 125 11.39 8.38 2.80
N THR A 126 12.44 9.18 2.58
CA THR A 126 13.27 9.07 1.37
C THR A 126 14.60 8.39 1.65
N VAL A 127 14.88 7.35 0.88
CA VAL A 127 16.24 6.81 0.73
C VAL A 127 16.83 7.40 -0.55
N ALA A 128 18.07 7.86 -0.49
CA ALA A 128 18.74 8.41 -1.66
C ALA A 128 20.00 7.63 -1.99
N VAL A 129 20.23 7.40 -3.28
CA VAL A 129 21.49 6.87 -3.81
C VAL A 129 22.10 7.98 -4.66
N TYR A 130 23.21 8.54 -4.18
CA TYR A 130 23.88 9.64 -4.87
C TYR A 130 25.25 9.22 -5.36
N ARG A 131 25.46 9.34 -6.67
CA ARG A 131 26.73 9.06 -7.31
C ARG A 131 27.55 10.33 -7.44
N THR A 132 28.81 10.27 -7.00
CA THR A 132 29.77 11.37 -7.09
C THR A 132 31.17 10.84 -7.39
N ASP A 133 31.99 11.63 -8.08
CA ASP A 133 33.41 11.34 -8.30
C ASP A 133 34.25 11.68 -7.05
N ARG A 134 33.85 12.73 -6.32
CA ARG A 134 34.50 13.22 -5.11
C ARG A 134 33.52 13.39 -3.96
N VAL A 135 33.95 13.03 -2.76
CA VAL A 135 33.16 13.23 -1.53
C VAL A 135 33.57 14.55 -0.90
N THR A 136 32.63 15.47 -0.76
CA THR A 136 32.80 16.73 -0.02
C THR A 136 32.30 16.57 1.42
N ASP A 137 32.73 17.45 2.32
CA ASP A 137 32.25 17.44 3.71
C ASP A 137 30.74 17.67 3.80
N GLU A 138 30.17 18.48 2.91
CA GLU A 138 28.72 18.69 2.80
C GLU A 138 27.98 17.38 2.46
N LEU A 139 28.52 16.54 1.56
CA LEU A 139 27.91 15.26 1.21
C LEU A 139 27.99 14.26 2.39
N ARG A 140 29.07 14.28 3.16
CA ARG A 140 29.19 13.48 4.40
C ARG A 140 28.21 13.91 5.47
N GLU A 141 27.97 15.22 5.59
CA GLU A 141 26.94 15.75 6.49
C GLU A 141 25.56 15.22 6.09
N LEU A 142 25.25 15.22 4.78
CA LEU A 142 23.98 14.70 4.27
C LEU A 142 23.83 13.19 4.46
N GLU A 143 24.91 12.41 4.28
CA GLU A 143 24.94 10.97 4.58
C GLU A 143 24.69 10.67 6.06
N THR A 144 25.16 11.52 6.97
CA THR A 144 24.94 11.35 8.41
C THR A 144 23.53 11.77 8.84
N ARG A 145 22.98 12.83 8.22
CA ARG A 145 21.69 13.42 8.59
C ARG A 145 20.48 12.75 7.92
N TYR A 146 20.65 12.20 6.73
CA TYR A 146 19.59 11.59 5.94
C TYR A 146 19.95 10.16 5.56
N ARG A 147 18.98 9.37 5.07
CA ARG A 147 19.26 8.03 4.50
C ARG A 147 19.85 8.14 3.10
N LEU A 148 21.03 8.74 3.01
CA LEU A 148 21.77 8.95 1.77
C LEU A 148 22.91 7.92 1.67
N ILE A 149 22.93 7.16 0.59
CA ILE A 149 23.94 6.17 0.26
C ILE A 149 24.86 6.79 -0.81
N LEU A 150 26.10 7.06 -0.44
CA LEU A 150 27.09 7.58 -1.38
C LEU A 150 27.70 6.44 -2.23
N VAL A 151 27.66 6.63 -3.54
CA VAL A 151 28.35 5.79 -4.52
C VAL A 151 29.50 6.60 -5.11
N VAL A 152 30.70 6.36 -4.58
CA VAL A 152 31.90 7.12 -4.92
C VAL A 152 32.68 6.45 -6.03
N GLY A 153 33.01 7.20 -7.07
CA GLY A 153 33.95 6.79 -8.11
C GLY A 153 33.59 7.31 -9.50
N ASP A 154 34.46 7.00 -10.45
CA ASP A 154 34.32 7.43 -11.83
C ASP A 154 33.13 6.78 -12.53
N GLU A 155 32.59 7.46 -13.54
CA GLU A 155 31.37 7.02 -14.24
C GLU A 155 31.62 5.69 -14.97
N HIS A 156 32.86 5.47 -15.39
CA HIS A 156 33.30 4.29 -16.11
C HIS A 156 33.81 3.17 -15.17
N ASP A 157 33.92 3.42 -13.86
CA ASP A 157 34.36 2.42 -12.91
C ASP A 157 33.33 1.27 -12.84
N PRO A 158 33.73 0.01 -13.12
CA PRO A 158 32.86 -1.16 -13.00
C PRO A 158 32.18 -1.28 -11.63
N ARG A 159 32.86 -0.88 -10.54
CA ARG A 159 32.33 -0.99 -9.17
C ARG A 159 31.18 -0.02 -8.94
N VAL A 160 31.29 1.20 -9.44
CA VAL A 160 30.23 2.23 -9.36
C VAL A 160 29.03 1.79 -10.18
N LYS A 161 29.27 1.32 -11.41
CA LYS A 161 28.22 0.77 -12.27
C LYS A 161 27.48 -0.38 -11.59
N GLU A 162 28.20 -1.32 -10.98
CA GLU A 162 27.56 -2.44 -10.30
C GLU A 162 26.70 -2.02 -9.10
N ARG A 163 27.10 -0.97 -8.36
CA ARG A 163 26.28 -0.45 -7.26
C ARG A 163 24.98 0.22 -7.71
N VAL A 164 24.94 0.76 -8.93
CA VAL A 164 23.75 1.38 -9.54
C VAL A 164 23.02 0.42 -10.50
N SER A 165 23.53 -0.81 -10.65
CA SER A 165 22.92 -1.86 -11.46
C SER A 165 21.67 -2.42 -10.76
N ALA A 166 20.87 -3.20 -11.47
CA ALA A 166 19.69 -3.86 -10.90
C ALA A 166 20.05 -4.67 -9.63
N SER A 167 21.12 -5.45 -9.71
CA SER A 167 21.61 -6.28 -8.61
C SER A 167 22.24 -5.46 -7.47
N GLY A 168 22.90 -4.34 -7.78
CA GLY A 168 23.41 -3.42 -6.77
C GLY A 168 22.29 -2.71 -6.00
N LEU A 169 21.27 -2.25 -6.72
CA LEU A 169 20.12 -1.56 -6.15
C LEU A 169 19.27 -2.48 -5.29
N SER A 170 18.97 -3.71 -5.74
CA SER A 170 18.18 -4.65 -4.94
C SER A 170 18.88 -5.12 -3.67
N ARG A 171 20.23 -5.18 -3.68
CA ARG A 171 21.03 -5.49 -2.48
C ARG A 171 21.05 -4.34 -1.48
N GLN A 172 21.15 -3.10 -1.97
CA GLN A 172 21.18 -1.91 -1.11
C GLN A 172 19.79 -1.54 -0.58
N ILE A 173 18.75 -1.78 -1.38
CA ILE A 173 17.36 -1.37 -1.12
C ILE A 173 16.43 -2.54 -1.48
N PRO A 174 16.22 -3.48 -0.55
CA PRO A 174 15.43 -4.70 -0.81
C PRO A 174 13.95 -4.41 -1.12
N ASP A 175 13.43 -3.29 -0.65
CA ASP A 175 12.06 -2.81 -0.80
C ASP A 175 11.88 -1.83 -1.98
N ILE A 176 12.84 -1.79 -2.92
CA ILE A 176 12.82 -0.85 -4.06
C ILE A 176 11.56 -0.95 -4.94
N ALA A 177 10.93 -2.13 -5.03
CA ALA A 177 9.71 -2.34 -5.81
C ALA A 177 8.45 -1.74 -5.17
N GLU A 178 8.52 -1.35 -3.90
CA GLU A 178 7.43 -0.75 -3.14
C GLU A 178 7.54 0.79 -3.10
N ARG A 179 8.67 1.33 -3.57
CA ARG A 179 9.04 2.75 -3.49
C ARG A 179 8.76 3.51 -4.77
N GLU A 180 8.42 4.80 -4.66
CA GLU A 180 8.42 5.70 -5.82
C GLU A 180 9.83 6.13 -6.18
N VAL A 181 10.26 5.87 -7.41
CA VAL A 181 11.64 6.09 -7.82
C VAL A 181 11.77 7.38 -8.59
N VAL A 182 12.48 8.35 -8.03
CA VAL A 182 12.83 9.61 -8.69
C VAL A 182 14.26 9.53 -9.19
N VAL A 183 14.46 9.66 -10.50
CA VAL A 183 15.79 9.63 -11.11
C VAL A 183 16.17 11.02 -11.60
N ALA A 184 17.31 11.55 -11.14
CA ALA A 184 17.83 12.86 -11.50
C ALA A 184 19.27 12.78 -12.01
N GLY A 185 19.60 13.58 -13.03
CA GLY A 185 20.96 13.65 -13.58
C GLY A 185 21.01 13.66 -15.11
N PRO A 186 22.20 13.47 -15.69
CA PRO A 186 22.44 13.48 -17.13
C PRO A 186 21.62 12.42 -17.88
N ARG A 187 21.38 12.65 -19.18
CA ARG A 187 20.56 11.74 -20.01
C ARG A 187 21.11 10.32 -20.05
N GLN A 188 22.43 10.16 -20.08
CA GLN A 188 23.09 8.84 -20.11
C GLN A 188 22.85 8.08 -18.81
N PHE A 189 23.02 8.74 -17.66
CA PHE A 189 22.72 8.19 -16.34
C PHE A 189 21.25 7.78 -16.21
N LYS A 190 20.31 8.65 -16.61
CA LYS A 190 18.88 8.33 -16.57
C LYS A 190 18.55 7.09 -17.41
N ARG A 191 19.14 6.94 -18.60
CA ARG A 191 18.94 5.78 -19.47
C ARG A 191 19.51 4.50 -18.85
N TYR A 192 20.69 4.59 -18.22
CA TYR A 192 21.32 3.48 -17.52
C TYR A 192 20.46 2.99 -16.35
N VAL A 193 20.05 3.90 -15.46
CA VAL A 193 19.19 3.60 -14.31
C VAL A 193 17.83 3.07 -14.77
N ALA A 194 17.22 3.66 -15.81
CA ALA A 194 15.97 3.15 -16.38
C ALA A 194 16.08 1.68 -16.82
N GLY A 195 17.21 1.31 -17.43
CA GLY A 195 17.50 -0.08 -17.81
C GLY A 195 17.62 -1.01 -16.59
N ALA A 196 18.26 -0.54 -15.52
CA ALA A 196 18.36 -1.28 -14.25
C ALA A 196 16.99 -1.47 -13.59
N LEU A 197 16.19 -0.41 -13.47
CA LEU A 197 14.85 -0.45 -12.88
C LEU A 197 13.89 -1.34 -13.68
N SER A 198 14.01 -1.32 -15.02
CA SER A 198 13.21 -2.21 -15.88
C SER A 198 13.54 -3.69 -15.65
N ARG A 199 14.79 -4.04 -15.34
CA ARG A 199 15.19 -5.43 -15.00
C ARG A 199 14.69 -5.87 -13.62
N LEU A 200 14.44 -4.92 -12.73
CA LEU A 200 13.79 -5.15 -11.44
C LEU A 200 12.25 -5.22 -11.53
N ALA A 201 11.70 -5.21 -12.75
CA ALA A 201 10.26 -5.23 -13.01
C ALA A 201 9.50 -4.07 -12.34
N ILE A 202 10.16 -2.93 -12.11
CA ILE A 202 9.52 -1.74 -11.52
C ILE A 202 8.58 -1.11 -12.56
N PRO A 203 7.29 -0.92 -12.23
CA PRO A 203 6.32 -0.30 -13.13
C PRO A 203 6.75 1.10 -13.55
N LYS A 204 6.61 1.43 -14.84
CA LYS A 204 6.95 2.76 -15.36
C LYS A 204 6.16 3.89 -14.69
N SER A 205 4.97 3.61 -14.18
CA SER A 205 4.14 4.56 -13.43
C SER A 205 4.75 4.99 -12.10
N GLN A 206 5.67 4.21 -11.54
CA GLN A 206 6.39 4.52 -10.29
C GLN A 206 7.72 5.25 -10.53
N ILE A 207 8.14 5.42 -11.79
CA ILE A 207 9.45 5.98 -12.15
C ILE A 207 9.27 7.41 -12.67
N HIS A 208 9.79 8.37 -11.91
CA HIS A 208 9.74 9.79 -12.25
C HIS A 208 11.12 10.30 -12.63
N PHE A 209 11.31 10.58 -13.92
CA PHE A 209 12.53 11.20 -14.41
C PHE A 209 12.44 12.72 -14.25
N LYS A 210 13.29 13.29 -13.40
CA LYS A 210 13.46 14.74 -13.35
C LYS A 210 14.58 15.16 -14.29
N SER A 211 14.30 16.14 -15.13
CA SER A 211 15.33 16.82 -15.92
C SER A 211 16.14 17.68 -14.96
N GLY A 212 17.46 17.46 -14.89
CA GLY A 212 18.33 18.48 -14.35
C GLY A 212 18.14 19.73 -15.20
N GLN A 213 17.73 20.82 -14.58
CA GLN A 213 17.76 22.14 -15.19
C GLN A 213 19.22 22.40 -15.55
N LYS A 214 19.48 22.76 -16.81
CA LYS A 214 20.81 23.20 -17.26
C LYS A 214 21.28 24.31 -16.30
N VAL A 215 22.42 24.10 -15.66
CA VAL A 215 23.29 25.21 -15.25
C VAL A 215 24.20 25.50 -16.43
#